data_AF-C7NJU3-F1
#
_entry.id   AF-C7NJU3-F1
#
_cell.length_a   1.000
_cell.length_b   1.000
_cell.length_c   1.000
_cell.angle_alpha   90.00
_cell.angle_beta   90.00
_cell.angle_gamma   90.00
#
_symmetry.space_group_name_H-M   'P 1'
#
loop_
_entity.id
_entity.type
_entity.pdbx_description
1 polymer ?
#
loop_
_entity_poly.entity_id
_entity_poly.type
_entity_poly.pdbx_seq_one_letter_code
_entity_poly.pdbx_strand_id
1 'polypeptide(L)'
;MSTVAPEITVGDVPRASGKGSAVPGLVLLAWLAIALVAATRALSFPSYWPIAIGSATCCLVTLPALRKDYSPYGPWTAVMAITYVAGGLRPLYVRFGEEGTRSFDVLFLLGRDWAFFAHNGAIYLLGFALFVLGYMWARPERRMENSPLRAFSKPVLGPSTPLVIILCALIGTFGLVSYIQATGGLDLSDFSGKQASGGTEMSQDYESHGIQRSLTQFCVVAFWLHVAYVLRPGHKFPLLSFEVVGGVFLFLLSCIFPIVTSSRSDIVYTIFVTLAIAAMLRRPFRLWALVLVGVVTIASINFITLARGSSSSEVSVSSVLALDAVEESIIYNRNFADLYNASHIIGNTPEVLPAANGRTITGWLAAPIPRAVWPTKPIVNPGPIVGEYIYGNGRSGVPPGVVAEMWWNWQWPGIVVGTVLAGILVGLISRLKNIDYRNTAWVVLFCCGLLRFGAFTLTSGVGGAAFKSLEAFVCILFAVTLCSVWPDSADES
;
A
#
# COMPACT_ATOMS: atom_id res chain seq x y z
N MET A 1 -42.93 -27.96 -3.79
CA MET A 1 -42.31 -27.58 -5.09
C MET A 1 -41.04 -26.81 -4.78
N SER A 2 -39.88 -27.45 -4.80
CA SER A 2 -38.60 -26.74 -4.70
C SER A 2 -38.35 -26.02 -6.01
N THR A 3 -38.35 -24.69 -5.98
CA THR A 3 -37.88 -23.88 -7.10
C THR A 3 -36.37 -24.05 -7.17
N VAL A 4 -35.91 -24.96 -8.04
CA VAL A 4 -34.50 -25.09 -8.40
C VAL A 4 -34.04 -23.73 -8.92
N ALA A 5 -33.12 -23.09 -8.20
CA ALA A 5 -32.56 -21.82 -8.63
C ALA A 5 -31.90 -22.01 -10.00
N PRO A 6 -32.13 -21.12 -10.97
CA PRO A 6 -31.58 -21.27 -12.31
C PRO A 6 -30.06 -21.36 -12.23
N GLU A 7 -29.50 -22.38 -12.89
CA GLU A 7 -28.07 -22.61 -12.97
C GLU A 7 -27.43 -21.43 -13.72
N ILE A 8 -26.71 -20.56 -13.00
CA ILE A 8 -26.04 -19.40 -13.59
C ILE A 8 -24.83 -19.92 -14.38
N THR A 9 -25.02 -20.12 -15.68
CA THR A 9 -23.96 -20.60 -16.57
C THR A 9 -22.79 -19.62 -16.60
N VAL A 10 -21.56 -20.14 -16.75
CA VAL A 10 -20.30 -19.38 -16.72
C VAL A 10 -20.25 -18.26 -17.78
N GLY A 11 -21.14 -18.29 -18.78
CA GLY A 11 -21.26 -17.28 -19.82
C GLY A 11 -21.98 -15.98 -19.39
N ASP A 12 -22.76 -16.00 -18.32
CA ASP A 12 -23.71 -14.91 -18.02
C ASP A 12 -23.17 -13.83 -17.08
N VAL A 13 -21.93 -13.96 -16.59
CA VAL A 13 -21.28 -12.81 -15.93
C VAL A 13 -21.03 -11.80 -17.04
N PRO A 14 -21.70 -10.63 -17.05
CA PRO A 14 -21.51 -9.66 -18.10
C PRO A 14 -20.05 -9.23 -18.06
N ARG A 15 -19.24 -9.80 -18.97
CA ARG A 15 -17.96 -9.21 -19.34
C ARG A 15 -18.35 -7.83 -19.83
N ALA A 16 -18.09 -6.81 -19.03
CA ALA A 16 -18.38 -5.42 -19.37
C ALA A 16 -17.97 -5.23 -20.83
N SER A 17 -18.96 -5.12 -21.72
CA SER A 17 -18.74 -5.17 -23.15
C SER A 17 -17.87 -3.97 -23.49
N GLY A 18 -16.61 -4.27 -23.78
CA GLY A 18 -15.48 -3.38 -23.57
C GLY A 18 -15.40 -2.25 -24.57
N LYS A 19 -16.30 -1.26 -24.47
CA LYS A 19 -15.94 0.10 -24.86
C LYS A 19 -14.88 0.54 -23.86
N GLY A 20 -13.62 0.51 -24.28
CA GLY A 20 -12.50 0.99 -23.46
C GLY A 20 -12.84 2.38 -22.94
N SER A 21 -12.71 2.58 -21.62
CA SER A 21 -12.93 3.89 -21.03
C SER A 21 -11.98 4.89 -21.66
N ALA A 22 -12.48 6.05 -22.09
CA ALA A 22 -11.63 7.14 -22.60
C ALA A 22 -10.79 7.80 -21.48
N VAL A 23 -11.14 7.54 -20.21
CA VAL A 23 -10.56 8.21 -19.03
C VAL A 23 -9.03 8.06 -18.96
N PRO A 24 -8.42 6.86 -19.08
CA PRO A 24 -6.96 6.75 -19.01
C PRO A 24 -6.24 7.50 -20.14
N GLY A 25 -6.86 7.57 -21.32
CA GLY A 25 -6.32 8.36 -22.44
C GLY A 25 -6.33 9.86 -22.15
N LEU A 26 -7.43 10.38 -21.60
CA LEU A 26 -7.51 11.78 -21.18
C LEU A 26 -6.52 12.13 -20.06
N VAL A 27 -6.39 11.24 -19.07
CA VAL A 27 -5.42 11.42 -17.97
C VAL A 27 -3.98 11.41 -18.48
N LEU A 28 -3.64 10.52 -19.41
CA LEU A 28 -2.33 10.50 -20.06
C LEU A 28 -2.04 11.80 -20.80
N LEU A 29 -3.00 12.30 -21.59
CA LEU A 29 -2.84 13.56 -22.32
C LEU A 29 -2.67 14.76 -21.39
N ALA A 30 -3.41 14.80 -20.28
CA ALA A 30 -3.27 15.85 -19.28
C ALA A 30 -1.86 15.85 -18.65
N TRP A 31 -1.37 14.70 -18.21
CA TRP A 31 -0.01 14.59 -17.66
C TRP A 31 1.06 14.92 -18.70
N LEU A 32 0.86 14.53 -19.96
CA LEU A 32 1.80 14.82 -21.05
C LEU A 32 1.88 16.32 -21.31
N ALA A 33 0.74 17.01 -21.33
CA ALA A 33 0.70 18.46 -21.48
C ALA A 33 1.44 19.17 -20.33
N ILE A 34 1.20 18.76 -19.08
CA ILE A 34 1.90 19.31 -17.90
C ILE A 34 3.41 19.05 -18.02
N ALA A 35 3.82 17.84 -18.39
CA ALA A 35 5.22 17.47 -18.54
C ALA A 35 5.94 18.31 -19.60
N LEU A 36 5.32 18.51 -20.78
CA LEU A 36 5.90 19.30 -21.88
C LEU A 36 6.02 20.79 -21.53
N VAL A 37 4.99 21.37 -20.91
CA VAL A 37 5.01 22.77 -20.46
C VAL A 37 6.08 22.97 -19.39
N ALA A 38 6.14 22.08 -18.39
CA ALA A 38 7.14 22.15 -17.33
C ALA A 38 8.56 21.94 -17.87
N ALA A 39 8.79 20.99 -18.78
CA ALA A 39 10.10 20.75 -19.38
C ALA A 39 10.59 21.96 -20.17
N THR A 40 9.70 22.61 -20.94
CA THR A 40 10.03 23.84 -21.69
C THR A 40 10.41 24.97 -20.73
N ARG A 41 9.66 25.14 -19.64
CA ARG A 41 9.97 26.13 -18.60
C ARG A 41 11.26 25.81 -17.85
N ALA A 42 11.58 24.53 -17.67
CA ALA A 42 12.76 24.08 -16.96
C ALA A 42 14.09 24.48 -17.63
N LEU A 43 14.08 24.73 -18.95
CA LEU A 43 15.23 25.25 -19.69
C LEU A 43 15.64 26.65 -19.22
N SER A 44 14.69 27.47 -18.78
CA SER A 44 14.96 28.82 -18.26
C SER A 44 14.92 28.87 -16.73
N PHE A 45 14.14 28.00 -16.10
CA PHE A 45 13.89 27.98 -14.66
C PHE A 45 14.04 26.56 -14.11
N PRO A 46 15.23 26.18 -13.62
CA PRO A 46 15.51 24.81 -13.18
C PRO A 46 14.53 24.25 -12.13
N SER A 47 13.84 25.09 -11.37
CA SER A 47 12.79 24.69 -10.42
C SER A 47 11.59 23.97 -11.04
N TYR A 48 11.46 23.97 -12.37
CA TYR A 48 10.42 23.20 -13.08
C TYR A 48 10.84 21.76 -13.42
N TRP A 49 12.11 21.38 -13.24
CA TRP A 49 12.57 20.01 -13.51
C TRP A 49 11.79 18.95 -12.71
N PRO A 50 11.52 19.13 -11.40
CA PRO A 50 10.73 18.17 -10.65
C PRO A 50 9.31 17.96 -11.20
N ILE A 51 8.64 19.03 -11.63
CA ILE A 51 7.30 18.94 -12.23
C ILE A 51 7.35 18.19 -13.56
N ALA A 52 8.34 18.50 -14.40
CA ALA A 52 8.50 17.87 -15.71
C ALA A 52 8.73 16.35 -15.57
N ILE A 53 9.71 15.97 -14.75
CA ILE A 53 10.07 14.57 -14.50
C ILE A 53 8.93 13.82 -13.81
N GLY A 54 8.33 14.43 -12.79
CA GLY A 54 7.21 13.87 -12.05
C GLY A 54 5.98 13.60 -12.91
N SER A 55 5.61 14.57 -13.76
CA SER A 55 4.49 14.44 -14.69
C SER A 55 4.78 13.44 -15.82
N ALA A 56 6.02 13.39 -16.32
CA ALA A 56 6.44 12.36 -17.27
C ALA A 56 6.36 10.96 -16.65
N THR A 57 6.74 10.81 -15.39
CA THR A 57 6.59 9.55 -14.65
C THR A 57 5.12 9.15 -14.53
N CYS A 58 4.23 10.12 -14.26
CA CYS A 58 2.78 9.89 -14.27
C CYS A 58 2.28 9.41 -15.64
N CYS A 59 2.79 9.98 -16.74
CA CYS A 59 2.47 9.50 -18.09
C CYS A 59 2.84 8.03 -18.26
N LEU A 60 4.07 7.66 -17.90
CA LEU A 60 4.58 6.30 -18.06
C LEU A 60 3.74 5.28 -17.29
N VAL A 61 3.42 5.54 -16.02
CA VAL A 61 2.61 4.61 -15.23
C VAL A 61 1.15 4.53 -15.69
N THR A 62 0.67 5.51 -16.47
CA THR A 62 -0.68 5.49 -17.08
C THR A 62 -0.75 4.55 -18.28
N LEU A 63 0.36 4.31 -18.99
CA LEU A 63 0.37 3.51 -20.22
C LEU A 63 -0.29 2.12 -20.08
N PRO A 64 -0.03 1.35 -19.00
CA PRO A 64 -0.66 0.04 -18.87
C PRO A 64 -2.19 0.09 -18.69
N ALA A 65 -2.73 1.21 -18.20
CA ALA A 65 -4.18 1.41 -18.07
C ALA A 65 -4.90 1.62 -19.41
N LEU A 66 -4.16 1.86 -20.50
CA LEU A 66 -4.71 1.90 -21.86
C LEU A 66 -5.01 0.50 -22.44
N ARG A 67 -4.46 -0.55 -21.82
CA ARG A 67 -4.69 -1.92 -22.31
C ARG A 67 -6.11 -2.35 -22.01
N LYS A 68 -6.73 -3.08 -22.95
CA LYS A 68 -8.09 -3.61 -22.81
C LYS A 68 -8.26 -4.58 -21.63
N ASP A 69 -7.19 -5.22 -21.19
CA ASP A 69 -7.16 -6.18 -20.08
C ASP A 69 -6.78 -5.56 -18.72
N TYR A 70 -6.64 -4.23 -18.66
CA TYR A 70 -6.37 -3.52 -17.41
C TYR A 70 -7.54 -3.66 -16.42
N SER A 71 -7.22 -3.90 -15.15
CA SER A 71 -8.22 -3.87 -14.06
C SER A 71 -7.87 -2.74 -13.11
N PRO A 72 -8.85 -1.92 -12.71
CA PRO A 72 -8.66 -0.86 -11.71
C PRO A 72 -8.49 -1.40 -10.28
N TYR A 73 -8.58 -2.73 -10.08
CA TYR A 73 -8.41 -3.37 -8.77
C TYR A 73 -7.13 -4.22 -8.73
N GLY A 74 -6.11 -3.83 -9.50
CA GLY A 74 -4.82 -4.54 -9.57
C GLY A 74 -3.73 -3.85 -8.75
N PRO A 75 -2.63 -4.57 -8.43
CA PRO A 75 -1.44 -4.00 -7.81
C PRO A 75 -0.91 -2.75 -8.55
N TRP A 76 -1.00 -2.74 -9.88
CA TRP A 76 -0.58 -1.59 -10.69
C TRP A 76 -1.41 -0.33 -10.45
N THR A 77 -2.69 -0.45 -10.07
CA THR A 77 -3.51 0.72 -9.76
C THR A 77 -2.97 1.45 -8.53
N ALA A 78 -2.45 0.72 -7.55
CA ALA A 78 -1.77 1.32 -6.40
C ALA A 78 -0.47 2.03 -6.81
N VAL A 79 0.32 1.41 -7.71
CA VAL A 79 1.53 2.03 -8.31
C VAL A 79 1.15 3.37 -8.95
N MET A 80 0.11 3.39 -9.79
CA MET A 80 -0.37 4.62 -10.44
C MET A 80 -0.81 5.67 -9.43
N ALA A 81 -1.65 5.30 -8.45
CA ALA A 81 -2.18 6.24 -7.47
C ALA A 81 -1.07 6.90 -6.64
N ILE A 82 -0.12 6.11 -6.15
CA ILE A 82 1.04 6.62 -5.40
C ILE A 82 1.88 7.53 -6.29
N THR A 83 2.14 7.14 -7.54
CA THR A 83 2.94 7.96 -8.47
C THR A 83 2.26 9.29 -8.79
N TYR A 84 0.93 9.32 -8.96
CA TYR A 84 0.20 10.57 -9.20
C TYR A 84 0.31 11.53 -8.03
N VAL A 85 0.22 11.03 -6.80
CA VAL A 85 0.36 11.85 -5.60
C VAL A 85 1.81 12.30 -5.40
N ALA A 86 2.73 11.34 -5.35
CA ALA A 86 4.11 11.55 -4.95
C ALA A 86 4.98 12.15 -6.07
N GLY A 87 4.77 11.71 -7.31
CA GLY A 87 5.49 12.20 -8.49
C GLY A 87 4.77 13.32 -9.22
N GLY A 88 3.43 13.34 -9.27
CA GLY A 88 2.67 14.35 -10.01
C GLY A 88 2.31 15.59 -9.19
N LEU A 89 1.41 15.40 -8.22
CA LEU A 89 0.81 16.47 -7.44
C LEU A 89 1.82 17.13 -6.50
N ARG A 90 2.70 16.36 -5.85
CA ARG A 90 3.66 16.90 -4.90
C ARG A 90 4.66 17.89 -5.53
N PRO A 91 5.33 17.63 -6.66
CA PRO A 91 6.19 18.63 -7.28
C PRO A 91 5.45 19.90 -7.74
N LEU A 92 4.19 19.78 -8.18
CA LEU A 92 3.36 20.94 -8.48
C LEU A 92 3.14 21.78 -7.21
N TYR A 93 2.77 21.11 -6.12
CA TYR A 93 2.53 21.75 -4.85
C TYR A 93 3.81 22.38 -4.27
N VAL A 94 4.94 21.68 -4.27
CA VAL A 94 6.23 22.22 -3.79
C VAL A 94 6.64 23.49 -4.55
N ARG A 95 6.23 23.64 -5.81
CA ARG A 95 6.56 24.82 -6.63
C ARG A 95 5.60 25.99 -6.46
N PHE A 96 4.30 25.71 -6.34
CA PHE A 96 3.22 26.69 -6.41
C PHE A 96 2.44 26.86 -5.10
N GLY A 97 2.61 25.95 -4.16
CA GLY A 97 2.02 26.02 -2.83
C GLY A 97 2.63 27.17 -2.04
N GLU A 98 1.85 27.71 -1.11
CA GLU A 98 2.34 28.72 -0.18
C GLU A 98 3.33 28.07 0.79
N GLU A 99 4.43 28.76 1.09
CA GLU A 99 5.36 28.27 2.10
C GLU A 99 4.66 28.25 3.46
N GLY A 100 4.33 27.06 3.93
CA GLY A 100 3.78 26.85 5.27
C GLY A 100 4.83 26.97 6.37
N THR A 101 4.56 26.38 7.53
CA THR A 101 5.43 26.42 8.71
C THR A 101 6.77 25.69 8.55
N ARG A 102 6.90 24.81 7.55
CA ARG A 102 8.15 24.12 7.19
C ARG A 102 8.51 24.47 5.75
N SER A 103 9.68 25.05 5.54
CA SER A 103 10.12 25.38 4.18
C SER A 103 10.31 24.11 3.35
N PHE A 104 9.85 24.16 2.10
CA PHE A 104 10.08 23.09 1.13
C PHE A 104 11.59 22.82 0.95
N ASP A 105 12.42 23.83 1.14
CA ASP A 105 13.87 23.74 1.09
C ASP A 105 14.43 22.76 2.13
N VAL A 106 13.91 22.81 3.36
CA VAL A 106 14.33 21.89 4.44
C VAL A 106 13.69 20.51 4.24
N LEU A 107 12.45 20.45 3.74
CA LEU A 107 11.73 19.19 3.64
C LEU A 107 12.10 18.35 2.41
N PHE A 108 12.32 18.96 1.27
CA PHE A 108 12.48 18.27 0.00
C PHE A 108 13.82 18.58 -0.68
N LEU A 109 14.32 19.81 -0.58
CA LEU A 109 15.56 20.17 -1.28
C LEU A 109 16.82 19.83 -0.49
N LEU A 110 16.75 19.80 0.84
CA LEU A 110 17.91 19.61 1.72
C LEU A 110 19.07 20.57 1.40
N GLY A 111 18.73 21.82 1.06
CA GLY A 111 19.69 22.85 0.64
C GLY A 111 20.36 22.60 -0.71
N ARG A 112 19.91 21.62 -1.51
CA ARG A 112 20.39 21.39 -2.87
C ARG A 112 19.71 22.35 -3.84
N ASP A 113 20.46 22.78 -4.86
CA ASP A 113 19.91 23.55 -5.97
C ASP A 113 18.95 22.70 -6.82
N TRP A 114 18.00 23.35 -7.49
CA TRP A 114 17.01 22.69 -8.35
C TRP A 114 17.63 21.89 -9.50
N ALA A 115 18.81 22.28 -9.99
CA ALA A 115 19.53 21.52 -11.02
C ALA A 115 19.95 20.12 -10.54
N PHE A 116 20.11 19.90 -9.23
CA PHE A 116 20.37 18.58 -8.64
C PHE A 116 19.30 17.55 -9.04
N PHE A 117 18.04 17.98 -9.13
CA PHE A 117 16.92 17.11 -9.48
C PHE A 117 16.81 16.84 -10.98
N ALA A 118 17.48 17.62 -11.84
CA ALA A 118 17.46 17.38 -13.27
C ALA A 118 18.20 16.08 -13.61
N HIS A 119 19.45 15.95 -13.15
CA HIS A 119 20.27 14.77 -13.43
C HIS A 119 19.74 13.52 -12.70
N ASN A 120 19.57 13.60 -11.38
CA ASN A 120 19.11 12.47 -10.58
C ASN A 120 17.67 12.07 -10.91
N GLY A 121 16.83 13.05 -11.25
CA GLY A 121 15.46 12.81 -11.70
C GLY A 121 15.38 12.17 -13.09
N ALA A 122 16.32 12.42 -13.99
CA ALA A 122 16.39 11.71 -15.27
C ALA A 122 16.68 10.21 -15.08
N ILE A 123 17.55 9.86 -14.13
CA ILE A 123 17.82 8.47 -13.74
C ILE A 123 16.56 7.83 -13.14
N TYR A 124 15.86 8.57 -12.27
CA TYR A 124 14.58 8.13 -11.70
C TYR A 124 13.53 7.85 -12.80
N LEU A 125 13.37 8.77 -13.75
CA LEU A 125 12.44 8.63 -14.88
C LEU A 125 12.76 7.42 -15.74
N LEU A 126 14.05 7.20 -16.03
CA LEU A 126 14.51 6.02 -16.77
C LEU A 126 14.18 4.72 -16.02
N GLY A 127 14.43 4.67 -14.72
CA GLY A 127 14.07 3.52 -13.88
C GLY A 127 12.56 3.23 -13.90
N PHE A 128 11.72 4.27 -13.88
CA PHE A 128 10.27 4.09 -14.02
C PHE A 128 9.85 3.63 -15.43
N ALA A 129 10.48 4.14 -16.49
CA ALA A 129 10.23 3.67 -17.85
C ALA A 129 10.53 2.17 -18.00
N LEU A 130 11.64 1.73 -17.42
CA LEU A 130 12.04 0.31 -17.39
C LEU A 130 11.13 -0.55 -16.51
N PHE A 131 10.69 -0.03 -15.36
CA PHE A 131 9.69 -0.68 -14.50
C PHE A 131 8.35 -0.89 -15.23
N VAL A 132 7.87 0.14 -15.95
CA VAL A 132 6.67 0.07 -16.79
C VAL A 132 6.85 -0.93 -17.93
N LEU A 133 8.00 -0.90 -18.61
CA LEU A 133 8.33 -1.85 -19.66
C LEU A 133 8.28 -3.29 -19.14
N GLY A 134 8.89 -3.56 -17.99
CA GLY A 134 8.85 -4.86 -17.32
C GLY A 134 7.41 -5.31 -17.02
N TYR A 135 6.59 -4.42 -16.47
CA TYR A 135 5.17 -4.70 -16.20
C TYR A 135 4.41 -5.10 -17.47
N MET A 136 4.60 -4.33 -18.55
CA MET A 136 3.94 -4.56 -19.83
C MET A 136 4.43 -5.85 -20.49
N TRP A 137 5.73 -6.16 -20.36
CA TRP A 137 6.36 -7.33 -20.97
C TRP A 137 5.99 -8.64 -20.28
N ALA A 138 5.74 -8.61 -18.96
CA ALA A 138 5.26 -9.81 -18.30
C ALA A 138 4.06 -10.38 -19.12
N ARG A 139 4.07 -11.68 -19.41
CA ARG A 139 3.00 -12.28 -20.21
C ARG A 139 1.97 -12.86 -19.25
N PRO A 140 0.67 -12.87 -19.59
CA PRO A 140 -0.25 -13.77 -18.90
C PRO A 140 0.32 -15.17 -19.06
N GLU A 141 0.75 -15.79 -17.96
CA GLU A 141 1.05 -17.21 -18.01
C GLU A 141 -0.19 -17.95 -18.50
N ARG A 142 0.07 -19.03 -19.24
CA ARG A 142 -0.95 -20.03 -19.58
C ARG A 142 -1.77 -20.32 -18.33
N ARG A 143 -3.09 -20.50 -18.51
CA ARG A 143 -4.01 -20.81 -17.41
C ARG A 143 -3.32 -21.72 -16.40
N MET A 144 -3.34 -21.33 -15.14
CA MET A 144 -2.74 -22.06 -14.02
C MET A 144 -3.46 -23.38 -13.71
N GLU A 145 -3.92 -24.09 -14.75
CA GLU A 145 -4.62 -25.37 -14.67
C GLU A 145 -3.80 -26.42 -13.90
N ASN A 146 -2.47 -26.29 -13.89
CA ASN A 146 -1.53 -27.16 -13.18
C ASN A 146 -0.81 -26.49 -11.99
N SER A 147 -1.17 -25.27 -11.59
CA SER A 147 -0.52 -24.62 -10.44
C SER A 147 -0.99 -25.24 -9.13
N PRO A 148 -0.12 -25.42 -8.12
CA PRO A 148 -0.54 -25.82 -6.77
C PRO A 148 -1.55 -24.83 -6.17
N LEU A 149 -1.58 -23.58 -6.66
CA LEU A 149 -2.59 -22.59 -6.27
C LEU A 149 -4.02 -22.99 -6.66
N ARG A 150 -4.20 -23.97 -7.56
CA ARG A 150 -5.51 -24.54 -7.89
C ARG A 150 -6.16 -25.24 -6.70
N ALA A 151 -5.40 -25.68 -5.70
CA ALA A 151 -6.00 -26.17 -4.45
C ALA A 151 -6.92 -25.11 -3.80
N PHE A 152 -6.60 -23.83 -3.99
CA PHE A 152 -7.41 -22.71 -3.52
C PHE A 152 -8.52 -22.31 -4.50
N SER A 153 -8.76 -23.07 -5.58
CA SER A 153 -9.80 -22.76 -6.56
C SER A 153 -11.19 -23.30 -6.20
N LYS A 154 -11.32 -24.10 -5.13
CA LYS A 154 -12.64 -24.49 -4.59
C LYS A 154 -13.24 -23.34 -3.76
N PRO A 155 -14.57 -23.11 -3.80
CA PRO A 155 -15.20 -22.14 -2.90
C PRO A 155 -14.96 -22.58 -1.45
N VAL A 156 -14.17 -21.80 -0.71
CA VAL A 156 -13.73 -22.17 0.64
C VAL A 156 -14.60 -21.54 1.75
N LEU A 157 -15.36 -20.48 1.44
CA LEU A 157 -16.12 -19.77 2.47
C LEU A 157 -17.49 -20.42 2.75
N GLY A 158 -17.47 -21.49 3.55
CA GLY A 158 -18.66 -22.23 4.01
C GLY A 158 -19.20 -21.77 5.38
N PRO A 159 -20.20 -22.47 5.92
CA PRO A 159 -20.73 -22.38 7.29
C PRO A 159 -19.71 -22.26 8.42
N SER A 160 -18.50 -22.81 8.27
CA SER A 160 -17.42 -22.73 9.25
C SER A 160 -16.71 -21.36 9.30
N THR A 161 -16.87 -20.55 8.25
CA THR A 161 -16.17 -19.25 8.11
C THR A 161 -16.35 -18.30 9.30
N PRO A 162 -17.55 -18.13 9.90
CA PRO A 162 -17.74 -17.27 11.07
C PRO A 162 -16.88 -17.69 12.27
N LEU A 163 -16.69 -19.00 12.50
CA LEU A 163 -15.82 -19.50 13.57
C LEU A 163 -14.36 -19.10 13.32
N VAL A 164 -13.89 -19.24 12.08
CA VAL A 164 -12.53 -18.82 11.68
C VAL A 164 -12.34 -17.32 11.81
N ILE A 165 -13.36 -16.51 11.47
CA ILE A 165 -13.36 -15.05 11.66
C ILE A 165 -13.19 -14.72 13.15
N ILE A 166 -13.96 -15.37 14.03
CA ILE A 166 -13.86 -15.17 15.49
C ILE A 166 -12.47 -15.55 15.98
N LEU A 167 -11.93 -16.71 15.56
CA LEU A 167 -10.59 -17.15 15.93
C LEU A 167 -9.51 -16.13 15.50
N CYS A 168 -9.58 -15.63 14.27
CA CYS A 168 -8.67 -14.59 13.78
C CYS A 168 -8.81 -13.30 14.60
N ALA A 169 -10.03 -12.87 14.90
CA ALA A 169 -10.26 -11.68 15.72
C ALA A 169 -9.68 -11.84 17.14
N LEU A 170 -9.80 -13.03 17.75
CA LEU A 170 -9.20 -13.33 19.06
C LEU A 170 -7.67 -13.32 19.02
N ILE A 171 -7.05 -13.96 18.02
CA ILE A 171 -5.59 -13.95 17.83
C ILE A 171 -5.08 -12.52 17.64
N GLY A 172 -5.77 -11.74 16.80
CA GLY A 172 -5.40 -10.35 16.54
C GLY A 172 -5.58 -9.45 17.76
N THR A 173 -6.65 -9.64 18.53
CA THR A 173 -6.89 -8.93 19.79
C THR A 173 -5.83 -9.27 20.82
N PHE A 174 -5.46 -10.54 20.95
CA PHE A 174 -4.35 -10.97 21.80
C PHE A 174 -3.03 -10.28 21.39
N GLY A 175 -2.71 -10.28 20.10
CA GLY A 175 -1.54 -9.56 19.57
C GLY A 175 -1.55 -8.07 19.90
N LEU A 176 -2.73 -7.43 19.81
CA LEU A 176 -2.92 -6.01 20.13
C LEU A 176 -2.72 -5.73 21.61
N VAL A 177 -3.32 -6.52 22.49
CA VAL A 177 -3.18 -6.38 23.95
C VAL A 177 -1.73 -6.61 24.36
N SER A 178 -1.08 -7.66 23.85
CA SER A 178 0.34 -7.91 24.11
C SER A 178 1.24 -6.79 23.57
N TYR A 179 0.95 -6.21 22.41
CA TYR A 179 1.68 -5.06 21.89
C TYR A 179 1.56 -3.86 22.85
N ILE A 180 0.33 -3.52 23.24
CA ILE A 180 0.05 -2.42 24.16
C ILE A 180 0.80 -2.61 25.48
N GLN A 181 0.73 -3.80 26.07
CA GLN A 181 1.43 -4.13 27.32
C GLN A 181 2.95 -4.02 27.17
N ALA A 182 3.52 -4.55 26.07
CA ALA A 182 4.95 -4.46 25.79
C ALA A 182 5.44 -3.02 25.60
N THR A 183 4.60 -2.14 25.07
CA THR A 183 4.87 -0.70 24.92
C THR A 183 4.53 0.14 26.17
N GLY A 184 4.39 -0.51 27.34
CA GLY A 184 4.13 0.17 28.61
C GLY A 184 2.69 0.66 28.80
N GLY A 185 1.71 -0.01 28.18
CA GLY A 185 0.27 0.25 28.38
C GLY A 185 -0.32 1.40 27.55
N LEU A 186 -1.65 1.57 27.67
CA LEU A 186 -2.39 2.70 27.09
C LEU A 186 -2.36 3.89 28.04
N ASP A 187 -1.27 4.67 27.99
CA ASP A 187 -1.31 6.01 28.56
C ASP A 187 -1.79 6.99 27.49
N LEU A 188 -3.04 7.43 27.61
CA LEU A 188 -3.63 8.40 26.68
C LEU A 188 -2.94 9.77 26.79
N SER A 189 -2.30 10.07 27.93
CA SER A 189 -1.61 11.34 28.15
C SER A 189 -0.22 11.37 27.51
N ASP A 190 0.48 10.23 27.48
CA ASP A 190 1.82 10.11 26.87
C ASP A 190 1.79 9.50 25.46
N PHE A 191 0.62 9.45 24.82
CA PHE A 191 0.46 8.83 23.51
C PHE A 191 1.36 9.47 22.44
N SER A 192 1.63 10.78 22.55
CA SER A 192 2.55 11.50 21.66
C SER A 192 4.02 11.35 22.07
N GLY A 193 4.31 11.21 23.37
CA GLY A 193 5.68 11.11 23.89
C GLY A 193 6.27 9.73 23.68
N LYS A 194 5.49 8.66 23.73
CA LYS A 194 5.95 7.28 23.46
C LYS A 194 6.52 7.05 22.05
N GLN A 195 6.18 7.88 21.07
CA GLN A 195 6.84 7.86 19.74
C GLN A 195 8.10 8.72 19.68
N ALA A 196 8.24 9.69 20.59
CA ALA A 196 9.38 10.61 20.67
C ALA A 196 10.46 10.16 21.67
N SER A 197 10.10 9.29 22.62
CA SER A 197 10.95 8.82 23.72
C SER A 197 11.74 7.56 23.42
N GLY A 198 11.57 6.97 22.23
CA GLY A 198 12.62 6.12 21.66
C GLY A 198 13.88 6.99 21.54
N GLY A 199 14.90 6.65 22.31
CA GLY A 199 16.20 7.29 22.29
C GLY A 199 16.74 7.53 20.88
N THR A 200 17.71 8.43 20.79
CA THR A 200 18.31 8.82 19.50
C THR A 200 19.14 7.70 18.86
N GLU A 201 19.35 6.58 19.55
CA GLU A 201 20.17 5.47 19.07
C GLU A 201 19.34 4.40 18.36
N MET A 202 19.57 4.26 17.05
CA MET A 202 18.88 3.32 16.16
C MET A 202 18.90 1.85 16.64
N SER A 203 19.90 1.47 17.45
CA SER A 203 20.12 0.08 17.87
C SER A 203 19.33 -0.38 19.09
N GLN A 204 18.90 0.52 19.99
CA GLN A 204 18.25 0.13 21.25
C GLN A 204 16.73 0.34 21.23
N ASP A 205 16.22 1.32 20.47
CA ASP A 205 14.80 1.69 20.51
C ASP A 205 13.93 1.01 19.43
N TYR A 206 14.55 0.28 18.51
CA TYR A 206 13.82 -0.45 17.44
C TYR A 206 13.50 -1.91 17.81
N GLU A 207 13.09 -2.16 19.07
CA GLU A 207 12.32 -3.37 19.37
C GLU A 207 10.96 -3.27 18.66
N SER A 208 10.95 -3.67 17.40
CA SER A 208 9.78 -3.53 16.51
C SER A 208 8.53 -4.30 16.96
N HIS A 209 8.58 -5.03 18.08
CA HIS A 209 7.57 -5.98 18.56
C HIS A 209 6.96 -6.78 17.39
N GLY A 210 7.83 -7.26 16.49
CA GLY A 210 7.43 -7.73 15.17
C GLY A 210 6.43 -8.88 15.21
N ILE A 211 6.54 -9.77 16.21
CA ILE A 211 5.59 -10.86 16.42
C ILE A 211 4.21 -10.32 16.80
N GLN A 212 4.14 -9.43 17.79
CA GLN A 212 2.90 -8.81 18.23
C GLN A 212 2.23 -8.05 17.07
N ARG A 213 3.02 -7.30 16.28
CA ARG A 213 2.54 -6.61 15.07
C ARG A 213 2.05 -7.57 13.97
N SER A 214 2.69 -8.72 13.82
CA SER A 214 2.25 -9.76 12.88
C SER A 214 0.92 -10.36 13.34
N LEU A 215 0.78 -10.63 14.65
CA LEU A 215 -0.46 -11.15 15.22
C LEU A 215 -1.63 -10.17 15.03
N THR A 216 -1.42 -8.85 15.20
CA THR A 216 -2.49 -7.87 14.98
C THR A 216 -3.05 -7.86 13.56
N GLN A 217 -2.29 -8.35 12.55
CA GLN A 217 -2.81 -8.50 11.19
C GLN A 217 -4.01 -9.45 11.11
N PHE A 218 -4.17 -10.37 12.07
CA PHE A 218 -5.35 -11.24 12.12
C PHE A 218 -6.67 -10.47 12.37
N CYS A 219 -6.64 -9.28 12.99
CA CYS A 219 -7.83 -8.42 13.07
C CYS A 219 -8.27 -7.94 11.68
N VAL A 220 -7.31 -7.53 10.85
CA VAL A 220 -7.55 -7.07 9.48
C VAL A 220 -8.02 -8.23 8.60
N VAL A 221 -7.39 -9.40 8.74
CA VAL A 221 -7.81 -10.65 8.06
C VAL A 221 -9.23 -11.06 8.45
N ALA A 222 -9.58 -11.02 9.74
CA ALA A 222 -10.93 -11.31 10.21
C ALA A 222 -11.97 -10.39 9.56
N PHE A 223 -11.68 -9.09 9.50
CA PHE A 223 -12.54 -8.11 8.84
C PHE A 223 -12.70 -8.40 7.34
N TRP A 224 -11.61 -8.62 6.61
CA TRP A 224 -11.67 -8.88 5.17
C TRP A 224 -12.36 -10.22 4.82
N LEU A 225 -12.15 -11.26 5.63
CA LEU A 225 -12.88 -12.53 5.50
C LEU A 225 -14.38 -12.34 5.75
N HIS A 226 -14.74 -11.55 6.76
CA HIS A 226 -16.13 -11.21 7.03
C HIS A 226 -16.78 -10.48 5.86
N VAL A 227 -16.11 -9.47 5.30
CA VAL A 227 -16.58 -8.77 4.09
C VAL A 227 -16.81 -9.75 2.95
N ALA A 228 -15.86 -10.65 2.67
CA ALA A 228 -16.00 -11.62 1.60
C ALA A 228 -17.12 -12.64 1.85
N TYR A 229 -17.28 -13.10 3.08
CA TYR A 229 -18.33 -14.00 3.51
C TYR A 229 -19.71 -13.38 3.31
N VAL A 230 -19.91 -12.15 3.80
CA VAL A 230 -21.17 -11.41 3.68
C VAL A 230 -21.50 -11.06 2.23
N LEU A 231 -20.47 -10.76 1.42
CA LEU A 231 -20.64 -10.38 0.02
C LEU A 231 -20.68 -11.56 -0.94
N ARG A 232 -20.60 -12.81 -0.47
CA ARG A 232 -20.67 -13.99 -1.34
C ARG A 232 -21.93 -13.97 -2.22
N PRO A 233 -21.87 -14.48 -3.46
CA PRO A 233 -23.03 -14.58 -4.33
C PRO A 233 -24.19 -15.32 -3.66
N GLY A 234 -25.42 -14.85 -3.88
CA GLY A 234 -26.65 -15.48 -3.34
C GLY A 234 -27.01 -15.11 -1.89
N HIS A 235 -26.08 -14.58 -1.09
CA HIS A 235 -26.37 -14.23 0.30
C HIS A 235 -27.08 -12.87 0.41
N LYS A 236 -28.31 -12.82 0.91
CA LYS A 236 -29.03 -11.56 1.18
C LYS A 236 -28.92 -11.24 2.66
N PHE A 237 -28.60 -10.00 3.01
CA PHE A 237 -28.57 -9.53 4.39
C PHE A 237 -29.31 -8.19 4.53
N PRO A 238 -30.15 -8.01 5.57
CA PRO A 238 -30.75 -6.72 5.88
C PRO A 238 -29.71 -5.74 6.46
N LEU A 239 -29.96 -4.43 6.35
CA LEU A 239 -29.02 -3.38 6.81
C LEU A 239 -28.72 -3.42 8.32
N LEU A 240 -29.65 -3.94 9.13
CA LEU A 240 -29.54 -4.05 10.59
C LEU A 240 -29.27 -5.49 11.05
N SER A 241 -28.68 -6.31 10.17
CA SER A 241 -28.37 -7.70 10.51
C SER A 241 -27.17 -7.79 11.47
N PHE A 242 -27.08 -8.90 12.20
CA PHE A 242 -25.96 -9.18 13.09
C PHE A 242 -24.62 -9.17 12.33
N GLU A 243 -24.64 -9.55 11.06
CA GLU A 243 -23.48 -9.52 10.16
C GLU A 243 -23.00 -8.10 9.89
N VAL A 244 -23.90 -7.12 9.74
CA VAL A 244 -23.49 -5.71 9.54
C VAL A 244 -22.85 -5.18 10.83
N VAL A 245 -23.48 -5.41 11.98
CA VAL A 245 -22.95 -4.99 13.29
C VAL A 245 -21.59 -5.63 13.56
N GLY A 246 -21.47 -6.95 13.32
CA GLY A 246 -20.20 -7.67 13.44
C GLY A 246 -19.13 -7.13 12.49
N GLY A 247 -19.51 -6.77 11.25
CA GLY A 247 -18.59 -6.16 10.28
C GLY A 247 -18.06 -4.80 10.73
N VAL A 248 -18.93 -3.95 11.29
CA VAL A 248 -18.52 -2.65 11.86
C VAL A 248 -17.59 -2.86 13.06
N PHE A 249 -17.92 -3.79 13.96
CA PHE A 249 -17.06 -4.13 15.09
C PHE A 249 -15.67 -4.59 14.64
N LEU A 250 -15.59 -5.52 13.69
CA LEU A 250 -14.32 -6.03 13.14
C LEU A 250 -13.54 -4.93 12.42
N PHE A 251 -14.21 -4.02 11.71
CA PHE A 251 -13.55 -2.86 11.11
C PHE A 251 -12.91 -1.96 12.15
N LEU A 252 -13.66 -1.59 13.20
CA LEU A 252 -13.14 -0.78 14.30
C LEU A 252 -11.95 -1.46 14.96
N LEU A 253 -12.07 -2.77 15.26
CA LEU A 253 -10.98 -3.58 15.81
C LEU A 253 -9.73 -3.55 14.92
N SER A 254 -9.89 -3.67 13.60
CA SER A 254 -8.80 -3.59 12.63
C SER A 254 -8.12 -2.21 12.57
N CYS A 255 -8.82 -1.15 12.98
CA CYS A 255 -8.30 0.21 13.02
C CYS A 255 -7.58 0.55 14.32
N ILE A 256 -7.80 -0.17 15.42
CA ILE A 256 -7.18 0.15 16.72
C ILE A 256 -5.66 0.14 16.61
N PHE A 257 -5.07 -0.91 16.04
CA PHE A 257 -3.61 -1.01 15.93
C PHE A 257 -2.98 0.10 15.06
N PRO A 258 -3.48 0.41 13.84
CA PRO A 258 -3.06 1.58 13.09
C PRO A 258 -3.20 2.91 13.84
N ILE A 259 -4.27 3.08 14.63
CA ILE A 259 -4.47 4.29 15.45
C ILE A 259 -3.41 4.36 16.57
N VAL A 260 -3.14 3.22 17.23
CA VAL A 260 -2.13 3.08 18.30
C VAL A 260 -0.72 3.37 17.77
N THR A 261 -0.42 2.95 16.54
CA THR A 261 0.89 3.14 15.90
C THR A 261 1.00 4.39 15.03
N SER A 262 -0.07 5.19 14.95
CA SER A 262 -0.19 6.34 14.05
C SER A 262 0.03 6.00 12.56
N SER A 263 -0.24 4.76 12.14
CA SER A 263 -0.10 4.28 10.75
C SER A 263 -1.36 4.55 9.92
N ARG A 264 -1.55 5.82 9.54
CA ARG A 264 -2.70 6.31 8.76
C ARG A 264 -2.92 5.54 7.45
N SER A 265 -1.82 5.19 6.78
CA SER A 265 -1.82 4.45 5.52
C SER A 265 -2.43 3.06 5.64
N ASP A 266 -2.34 2.41 6.81
CA ASP A 266 -2.90 1.07 7.00
C ASP A 266 -4.42 1.09 7.07
N ILE A 267 -5.03 2.17 7.59
CA ILE A 267 -6.48 2.35 7.63
C ILE A 267 -7.01 2.56 6.20
N VAL A 268 -6.41 3.49 5.47
CA VAL A 268 -6.75 3.76 4.05
C VAL A 268 -6.59 2.48 3.23
N TYR A 269 -5.52 1.73 3.47
CA TYR A 269 -5.28 0.46 2.80
C TYR A 269 -6.35 -0.60 3.14
N THR A 270 -6.73 -0.71 4.41
CA THR A 270 -7.78 -1.64 4.88
C THR A 270 -9.09 -1.40 4.14
N ILE A 271 -9.47 -0.13 4.02
CA ILE A 271 -10.64 0.32 3.27
C ILE A 271 -10.52 0.00 1.78
N PHE A 272 -9.37 0.33 1.19
CA PHE A 272 -9.12 0.10 -0.24
C PHE A 272 -9.27 -1.39 -0.60
N VAL A 273 -8.71 -2.29 0.22
CA VAL A 273 -8.85 -3.74 0.03
C VAL A 273 -10.29 -4.21 0.19
N THR A 274 -11.02 -3.69 1.18
CA THR A 274 -12.44 -3.99 1.34
C THR A 274 -13.24 -3.63 0.09
N LEU A 275 -12.96 -2.47 -0.49
CA LEU A 275 -13.61 -2.01 -1.71
C LEU A 275 -13.21 -2.85 -2.93
N ALA A 276 -11.95 -3.31 -3.00
CA ALA A 276 -11.48 -4.23 -4.03
C ALA A 276 -12.16 -5.61 -3.93
N ILE A 277 -12.22 -6.21 -2.73
CA ILE A 277 -12.95 -7.46 -2.45
C ILE A 277 -14.40 -7.31 -2.90
N ALA A 278 -15.05 -6.25 -2.44
CA ALA A 278 -16.46 -6.04 -2.70
C ALA A 278 -16.75 -5.78 -4.19
N ALA A 279 -15.86 -5.06 -4.90
CA ALA A 279 -15.95 -4.84 -6.33
C ALA A 279 -15.78 -6.13 -7.15
N MET A 280 -14.89 -7.02 -6.70
CA MET A 280 -14.63 -8.31 -7.33
C MET A 280 -15.73 -9.34 -7.08
N LEU A 281 -16.46 -9.26 -5.97
CA LEU A 281 -17.50 -10.25 -5.60
C LEU A 281 -18.93 -9.91 -6.03
N ARG A 282 -19.37 -8.64 -5.93
CA ARG A 282 -20.78 -8.30 -6.20
C ARG A 282 -20.98 -7.45 -7.44
N ARG A 283 -20.44 -6.25 -7.48
CA ARG A 283 -20.43 -5.33 -8.63
C ARG A 283 -19.37 -4.24 -8.40
N PRO A 284 -18.76 -3.66 -9.45
CA PRO A 284 -17.85 -2.55 -9.28
C PRO A 284 -18.56 -1.37 -8.59
N PHE A 285 -17.96 -0.84 -7.54
CA PHE A 285 -18.43 0.40 -6.94
C PHE A 285 -18.26 1.55 -7.92
N ARG A 286 -19.17 2.52 -7.84
CA ARG A 286 -18.97 3.79 -8.53
C ARG A 286 -17.76 4.49 -7.89
N LEU A 287 -16.85 5.03 -8.70
CA LEU A 287 -15.60 5.68 -8.28
C LEU A 287 -15.80 6.70 -7.15
N TRP A 288 -16.93 7.42 -7.14
CA TRP A 288 -17.23 8.41 -6.09
C TRP A 288 -17.33 7.80 -4.69
N ALA A 289 -17.74 6.53 -4.54
CA ALA A 289 -17.80 5.88 -3.24
C ALA A 289 -16.39 5.66 -2.67
N LEU A 290 -15.41 5.32 -3.53
CA LEU A 290 -14.01 5.23 -3.15
C LEU A 290 -13.49 6.60 -2.67
N VAL A 291 -13.79 7.65 -3.43
CA VAL A 291 -13.40 9.03 -3.08
C VAL A 291 -14.02 9.44 -1.75
N LEU A 292 -15.32 9.21 -1.55
CA LEU A 292 -16.03 9.56 -0.32
C LEU A 292 -15.42 8.86 0.89
N VAL A 293 -15.15 7.56 0.81
CA VAL A 293 -14.56 6.84 1.94
C VAL A 293 -13.13 7.33 2.21
N GLY A 294 -12.35 7.64 1.17
CA GLY A 294 -11.03 8.26 1.32
C GLY A 294 -11.11 9.60 2.07
N VAL A 295 -12.01 10.49 1.66
CA VAL A 295 -12.25 11.80 2.30
C VAL A 295 -12.67 11.63 3.75
N VAL A 296 -13.64 10.74 4.04
CA VAL A 296 -14.10 10.47 5.41
C VAL A 296 -12.97 9.94 6.27
N THR A 297 -12.13 9.06 5.75
CA THR A 297 -10.99 8.49 6.49
C THR A 297 -9.97 9.57 6.84
N ILE A 298 -9.62 10.42 5.88
CA ILE A 298 -8.69 11.54 6.11
C ILE A 298 -9.28 12.50 7.15
N ALA A 299 -10.57 12.85 7.03
CA ALA A 299 -11.27 13.71 7.97
C ALA A 299 -11.28 13.13 9.40
N SER A 300 -11.59 11.83 9.55
CA SER A 300 -11.56 11.17 10.86
C SER A 300 -10.16 11.14 11.48
N ILE A 301 -9.12 10.94 10.67
CA ILE A 301 -7.74 10.94 11.12
C ILE A 301 -7.29 12.35 11.57
N ASN A 302 -7.63 13.37 10.79
CA ASN A 302 -7.34 14.75 11.13
C ASN A 302 -8.07 15.16 12.40
N PHE A 303 -9.33 14.74 12.55
CA PHE A 303 -10.10 14.93 13.78
C PHE A 303 -9.40 14.31 14.99
N ILE A 304 -8.98 13.05 14.91
CA ILE A 304 -8.26 12.37 16.00
C ILE A 304 -6.93 13.08 16.31
N THR A 305 -6.21 13.54 15.29
CA THR A 305 -4.93 14.24 15.47
C THR A 305 -5.13 15.60 16.15
N LEU A 306 -6.12 16.38 15.72
CA LEU A 306 -6.46 17.68 16.30
C LEU A 306 -7.02 17.55 17.72
N ALA A 307 -7.92 16.60 17.94
CA ALA A 307 -8.49 16.32 19.26
C ALA A 307 -7.42 15.90 20.30
N ARG A 308 -6.26 15.40 19.85
CA ARG A 308 -5.11 15.11 20.72
C ARG A 308 -4.28 16.34 21.06
N GLY A 309 -4.25 17.34 20.19
CA GLY A 309 -3.42 18.54 20.37
C GLY A 309 -4.08 19.68 21.15
N SER A 310 -5.42 19.72 21.20
CA SER A 310 -6.17 20.80 21.81
C SER A 310 -6.67 20.44 23.21
N SER A 311 -5.82 20.58 24.24
CA SER A 311 -6.26 20.42 25.63
C SER A 311 -7.14 21.57 26.14
N SER A 312 -7.32 22.66 25.37
CA SER A 312 -8.08 23.84 25.81
C SER A 312 -8.77 24.68 24.71
N SER A 313 -8.70 24.28 23.44
CA SER A 313 -9.25 25.07 22.32
C SER A 313 -10.37 24.32 21.59
N GLU A 314 -11.48 25.01 21.31
CA GLU A 314 -12.59 24.46 20.54
C GLU A 314 -12.12 23.98 19.16
N VAL A 315 -12.20 22.68 18.91
CA VAL A 315 -11.89 22.10 17.60
C VAL A 315 -13.04 22.42 16.64
N SER A 316 -12.86 23.42 15.79
CA SER A 316 -13.82 23.71 14.71
C SER A 316 -13.81 22.59 13.67
N VAL A 317 -14.99 22.14 13.23
CA VAL A 317 -15.11 21.18 12.12
C VAL A 317 -14.47 21.73 10.83
N SER A 318 -14.44 23.06 10.66
CA SER A 318 -13.79 23.70 9.51
C SER A 318 -12.27 23.49 9.48
N SER A 319 -11.59 23.37 10.63
CA SER A 319 -10.15 23.11 10.67
C SER A 319 -9.81 21.65 10.40
N VAL A 320 -10.72 20.72 10.73
CA VAL A 320 -10.58 19.28 10.45
C VAL A 320 -10.67 18.98 8.94
N LEU A 321 -11.55 19.70 8.25
CA LEU A 321 -11.75 19.61 6.80
C LEU A 321 -10.93 20.66 6.03
N ALA A 322 -10.09 21.44 6.70
CA ALA A 322 -9.24 22.41 6.05
C ALA A 322 -8.29 21.70 5.07
N LEU A 323 -8.09 22.32 3.92
CA LEU A 323 -7.18 21.84 2.88
C LEU A 323 -5.77 21.61 3.45
N ASP A 324 -5.36 22.41 4.43
CA ASP A 324 -4.07 22.35 5.13
C ASP A 324 -3.79 20.98 5.77
N ALA A 325 -4.80 20.31 6.33
CA ALA A 325 -4.60 19.02 6.99
C ALA A 325 -4.46 17.87 5.97
N VAL A 326 -5.16 17.98 4.84
CA VAL A 326 -4.99 17.07 3.69
C VAL A 326 -3.61 17.27 3.07
N GLU A 327 -3.22 18.52 2.90
CA GLU A 327 -1.91 18.92 2.42
C GLU A 327 -0.78 18.38 3.31
N GLU A 328 -0.89 18.51 4.63
CA GLU A 328 0.13 17.98 5.54
C GLU A 328 0.23 16.47 5.52
N SER A 329 -0.90 15.78 5.48
CA SER A 329 -0.92 14.32 5.50
C SER A 329 -0.49 13.66 4.19
N ILE A 330 -0.69 14.33 3.05
CA ILE A 330 -0.44 13.79 1.71
C ILE A 330 0.83 14.38 1.10
N ILE A 331 1.00 15.70 1.14
CA ILE A 331 2.11 16.40 0.48
C ILE A 331 3.35 16.37 1.35
N TYR A 332 3.29 16.87 2.59
CA TYR A 332 4.47 16.96 3.48
C TYR A 332 4.94 15.59 3.99
N ASN A 333 4.14 14.55 3.80
CA ASN A 333 4.47 13.19 4.21
C ASN A 333 5.54 12.54 3.32
N ARG A 334 6.71 12.27 3.89
CA ARG A 334 7.85 11.61 3.21
C ARG A 334 7.69 10.09 3.03
N ASN A 335 6.57 9.48 3.43
CA ASN A 335 6.36 8.02 3.38
C ASN A 335 6.09 7.46 1.96
N PHE A 336 6.23 8.27 0.92
CA PHE A 336 6.14 7.81 -0.46
C PHE A 336 7.53 7.82 -1.11
N ALA A 337 7.80 6.87 -2.00
CA ALA A 337 8.94 7.02 -2.90
C ALA A 337 8.58 8.03 -3.99
N ASP A 338 8.89 9.28 -3.69
CA ASP A 338 8.78 10.38 -4.62
C ASP A 338 10.10 10.62 -5.35
N LEU A 339 10.06 11.60 -6.24
CA LEU A 339 11.22 12.08 -6.98
C LEU A 339 12.31 12.64 -6.05
N TYR A 340 11.94 13.32 -4.96
CA TYR A 340 12.88 13.99 -4.07
C TYR A 340 13.72 12.98 -3.28
N ASN A 341 13.07 12.04 -2.61
CA ASN A 341 13.69 10.92 -1.90
C ASN A 341 14.59 10.13 -2.84
N ALA A 342 14.07 9.76 -4.03
CA ALA A 342 14.87 9.02 -5.00
C ALA A 342 16.08 9.82 -5.49
N SER A 343 15.92 11.12 -5.76
CA SER A 343 17.03 11.97 -6.23
C SER A 343 18.12 12.12 -5.18
N HIS A 344 17.73 12.29 -3.91
CA HIS A 344 18.69 12.34 -2.81
C HIS A 344 19.42 11.01 -2.62
N ILE A 345 18.74 9.88 -2.70
CA ILE A 345 19.40 8.57 -2.63
C ILE A 345 20.37 8.38 -3.81
N ILE A 346 19.91 8.69 -5.03
CA ILE A 346 20.73 8.54 -6.24
C ILE A 346 21.98 9.42 -6.17
N GLY A 347 21.81 10.71 -5.84
CA GLY A 347 22.89 11.68 -5.81
C GLY A 347 23.84 11.56 -4.62
N ASN A 348 23.48 10.82 -3.57
CA ASN A 348 24.30 10.64 -2.38
C ASN A 348 24.87 9.20 -2.22
N THR A 349 24.56 8.28 -3.14
CA THR A 349 25.20 6.95 -3.20
C THR A 349 26.33 6.92 -4.23
N PRO A 350 27.56 6.49 -3.87
CA PRO A 350 27.91 5.78 -2.64
C PRO A 350 28.56 6.64 -1.55
N GLU A 351 28.77 7.93 -1.77
CA GLU A 351 29.63 8.77 -0.94
C GLU A 351 29.09 9.01 0.48
N VAL A 352 27.80 9.34 0.60
CA VAL A 352 27.15 9.53 1.90
C VAL A 352 26.41 8.26 2.32
N LEU A 353 25.69 7.64 1.39
CA LEU A 353 24.95 6.40 1.62
C LEU A 353 25.72 5.22 1.00
N PRO A 354 26.44 4.40 1.79
CA PRO A 354 27.27 3.32 1.27
C PRO A 354 26.48 2.32 0.45
N ALA A 355 27.08 1.76 -0.61
CA ALA A 355 26.43 0.79 -1.47
C ALA A 355 25.87 -0.42 -0.68
N ALA A 356 24.59 -0.72 -0.89
CA ALA A 356 23.92 -1.79 -0.15
C ALA A 356 24.26 -3.20 -0.67
N ASN A 357 24.72 -3.32 -1.93
CA ASN A 357 25.18 -4.59 -2.52
C ASN A 357 24.19 -5.76 -2.37
N GLY A 358 22.89 -5.50 -2.51
CA GLY A 358 21.80 -6.47 -2.40
C GLY A 358 21.19 -6.60 -1.00
N ARG A 359 21.78 -6.00 0.04
CA ARG A 359 21.33 -6.17 1.44
C ARG A 359 19.91 -5.68 1.69
N THR A 360 19.46 -4.62 1.01
CA THR A 360 18.10 -4.11 1.20
C THR A 360 17.04 -5.00 0.55
N ILE A 361 17.43 -5.81 -0.44
CA ILE A 361 16.53 -6.73 -1.15
C ILE A 361 16.48 -8.10 -0.46
N THR A 362 17.58 -8.58 0.12
CA THR A 362 17.64 -9.90 0.78
C THR A 362 17.44 -9.84 2.29
N GLY A 363 17.50 -8.66 2.91
CA GLY A 363 17.38 -8.49 4.36
C GLY A 363 16.10 -9.05 4.97
N TRP A 364 15.01 -9.15 4.21
CA TRP A 364 13.76 -9.76 4.68
C TRP A 364 13.85 -11.25 4.96
N LEU A 365 14.82 -11.97 4.40
CA LEU A 365 15.04 -13.39 4.72
C LEU A 365 15.43 -13.58 6.18
N ALA A 366 16.04 -12.57 6.80
CA ALA A 366 16.34 -12.57 8.22
C ALA A 366 15.12 -12.16 9.08
N ALA A 367 14.03 -11.67 8.49
CA ALA A 367 12.89 -11.12 9.23
C ALA A 367 12.25 -12.10 10.22
N PRO A 368 12.07 -13.40 9.90
CA PRO A 368 11.49 -14.37 10.84
C PRO A 368 12.34 -14.66 12.08
N ILE A 369 13.65 -14.36 12.04
CA ILE A 369 14.56 -14.66 13.15
C ILE A 369 14.39 -13.59 14.25
N PRO A 370 13.99 -13.96 15.48
CA PRO A 370 13.84 -13.01 16.59
C PRO A 370 15.17 -12.38 16.98
N ARG A 371 15.15 -11.11 17.39
CA ARG A 371 16.34 -10.38 17.88
C ARG A 371 16.97 -11.03 19.12
N ALA A 372 16.19 -11.71 19.96
CA ALA A 372 16.70 -12.48 21.09
C ALA A 372 17.63 -13.63 20.66
N VAL A 373 17.40 -14.21 19.47
CA VAL A 373 18.22 -15.28 18.90
C VAL A 373 19.37 -14.72 18.05
N TRP A 374 19.13 -13.64 17.32
CA TRP A 374 20.15 -12.94 16.52
C TRP A 374 20.15 -11.43 16.80
N PRO A 375 20.85 -10.98 17.87
CA PRO A 375 20.86 -9.58 18.27
C PRO A 375 21.42 -8.66 17.19
N THR A 376 22.43 -9.11 16.45
CA THR A 376 23.12 -8.38 15.36
C THR A 376 22.48 -8.53 13.98
N LYS A 377 21.25 -9.07 13.89
CA LYS A 377 20.50 -9.22 12.63
C LYS A 377 20.49 -7.92 11.80
N PRO A 378 20.59 -7.98 10.47
CA PRO A 378 20.49 -6.79 9.64
C PRO A 378 19.12 -6.11 9.79
N ILE A 379 19.08 -4.79 9.61
CA ILE A 379 17.82 -4.03 9.57
C ILE A 379 17.05 -4.48 8.31
N VAL A 380 15.79 -4.91 8.51
CA VAL A 380 14.95 -5.45 7.43
C VAL A 380 14.39 -4.34 6.55
N ASN A 381 14.02 -3.20 7.14
CA ASN A 381 13.46 -2.07 6.41
C ASN A 381 14.58 -1.07 6.06
N PRO A 382 14.82 -0.77 4.77
CA PRO A 382 15.82 0.22 4.36
C PRO A 382 15.50 1.66 4.80
N GLY A 383 14.22 1.97 5.07
CA GLY A 383 13.77 3.34 5.29
C GLY A 383 14.52 4.08 6.41
N PRO A 384 14.64 3.51 7.62
CA PRO A 384 15.40 4.14 8.71
C PRO A 384 16.85 4.48 8.36
N ILE A 385 17.53 3.64 7.57
CA ILE A 385 18.92 3.88 7.14
C ILE A 385 18.98 5.12 6.25
N VAL A 386 18.05 5.24 5.29
CA VAL A 386 17.95 6.44 4.44
C VAL A 386 17.63 7.67 5.28
N GLY A 387 16.70 7.56 6.23
CA GLY A 387 16.33 8.64 7.15
C GLY A 387 17.52 9.17 7.93
N GLU A 388 18.35 8.28 8.47
CA GLU A 388 19.55 8.65 9.23
C GLU A 388 20.63 9.28 8.34
N TYR A 389 21.07 8.58 7.29
CA TYR A 389 22.23 8.98 6.50
C TYR A 389 21.97 10.20 5.61
N ILE A 390 20.76 10.35 5.06
CA ILE A 390 20.45 11.43 4.11
C ILE A 390 19.72 12.58 4.80
N TYR A 391 18.81 12.27 5.72
CA TYR A 391 17.93 13.27 6.33
C TYR A 391 18.31 13.64 7.76
N GLY A 392 19.36 13.03 8.33
CA GLY A 392 19.75 13.26 9.73
C GLY A 392 18.65 12.88 10.74
N ASN A 393 17.75 11.98 10.35
CA ASN A 393 16.57 11.63 11.12
C ASN A 393 16.52 10.11 11.38
N GLY A 394 17.02 9.70 12.54
CA GLY A 394 17.00 8.31 12.98
C GLY A 394 15.62 7.79 13.43
N ARG A 395 14.60 8.66 13.54
CA ARG A 395 13.29 8.28 14.10
C ARG A 395 12.33 7.75 13.05
N SER A 396 12.27 8.40 11.89
CA SER A 396 11.36 8.02 10.80
C SER A 396 12.10 7.47 9.61
N GLY A 397 11.61 6.37 9.04
CA GLY A 397 12.14 5.84 7.80
C GLY A 397 11.73 6.66 6.58
N VAL A 398 12.66 6.86 5.64
CA VAL A 398 12.38 7.45 4.33
C VAL A 398 12.48 6.33 3.29
N PRO A 399 11.37 5.92 2.66
CA PRO A 399 11.39 4.77 1.77
C PRO A 399 12.15 5.08 0.48
N PRO A 400 13.06 4.19 0.04
CA PRO A 400 13.79 4.38 -1.20
C PRO A 400 12.90 4.17 -2.45
N GLY A 401 11.92 3.29 -2.32
CA GLY A 401 11.15 2.77 -3.46
C GLY A 401 12.00 1.98 -4.45
N VAL A 402 11.34 1.35 -5.41
CA VAL A 402 11.99 0.42 -6.34
C VAL A 402 13.18 1.03 -7.08
N VAL A 403 13.05 2.25 -7.63
CA VAL A 403 14.11 2.82 -8.48
C VAL A 403 15.35 3.19 -7.65
N ALA A 404 15.17 3.92 -6.55
CA ALA A 404 16.30 4.35 -5.73
C ALA A 404 16.92 3.18 -4.96
N GLU A 405 16.13 2.18 -4.55
CA GLU A 405 16.67 0.96 -3.94
C GLU A 405 17.53 0.17 -4.94
N MET A 406 17.10 0.05 -6.20
CA MET A 406 17.92 -0.62 -7.22
C MET A 406 19.23 0.14 -7.47
N TRP A 407 19.20 1.48 -7.53
CA TRP A 407 20.41 2.30 -7.61
C TRP A 407 21.32 2.10 -6.40
N TRP A 408 20.73 2.11 -5.20
CA TRP A 408 21.48 1.97 -3.95
C TRP A 408 22.20 0.62 -3.85
N ASN A 409 21.62 -0.45 -4.41
CA ASN A 409 22.26 -1.77 -4.41
C ASN A 409 23.33 -1.93 -5.48
N TRP A 410 23.02 -1.56 -6.72
CA TRP A 410 23.85 -1.91 -7.88
C TRP A 410 23.94 -0.81 -8.95
N GLN A 411 23.63 0.45 -8.61
CA GLN A 411 23.71 1.60 -9.51
C GLN A 411 23.07 1.33 -10.88
N TRP A 412 23.81 1.52 -11.98
CA TRP A 412 23.32 1.32 -13.35
C TRP A 412 22.81 -0.11 -13.63
N PRO A 413 23.56 -1.19 -13.33
CA PRO A 413 23.03 -2.56 -13.41
C PRO A 413 21.71 -2.74 -12.65
N GLY A 414 21.60 -2.14 -11.46
CA GLY A 414 20.37 -2.17 -10.66
C GLY A 414 19.21 -1.49 -11.36
N ILE A 415 19.42 -0.28 -11.87
CA ILE A 415 18.40 0.45 -12.64
C ILE A 415 17.95 -0.36 -13.85
N VAL A 416 18.87 -0.91 -14.63
CA VAL A 416 18.53 -1.62 -15.88
C VAL A 416 17.83 -2.94 -15.59
N VAL A 417 18.46 -3.81 -14.80
CA VAL A 417 17.99 -5.18 -14.60
C VAL A 417 16.94 -5.23 -13.48
N GLY A 418 17.24 -4.61 -12.34
CA GLY A 418 16.41 -4.67 -11.14
C GLY A 418 15.02 -4.06 -11.33
N THR A 419 14.93 -2.89 -11.98
CA THR A 419 13.62 -2.25 -12.20
C THR A 419 12.77 -3.00 -13.22
N VAL A 420 13.37 -3.54 -14.30
CA VAL A 420 12.65 -4.40 -15.25
C VAL A 420 12.12 -5.65 -14.56
N LEU A 421 12.94 -6.33 -13.76
CA LEU A 421 12.52 -7.53 -13.03
C LEU A 421 11.42 -7.23 -12.02
N ALA A 422 11.52 -6.12 -11.27
CA ALA A 422 10.47 -5.68 -10.36
C ALA A 422 9.17 -5.39 -11.12
N GLY A 423 9.25 -4.75 -12.28
CA GLY A 423 8.12 -4.51 -13.16
C GLY A 423 7.47 -5.80 -13.62
N ILE A 424 8.28 -6.76 -14.09
CA ILE A 424 7.83 -8.09 -14.48
C ILE A 424 7.09 -8.76 -13.32
N LEU A 425 7.65 -8.74 -12.11
CA LEU A 425 7.06 -9.34 -10.92
C LEU A 425 5.69 -8.73 -10.57
N VAL A 426 5.57 -7.40 -10.55
CA VAL A 426 4.27 -6.72 -10.36
C VAL A 426 3.29 -7.08 -11.47
N GLY A 427 3.77 -7.21 -12.71
CA GLY A 427 2.98 -7.62 -13.86
C GLY A 427 2.47 -9.06 -13.75
N LEU A 428 3.31 -10.00 -13.34
CA LEU A 428 2.92 -11.40 -13.10
C LEU A 428 1.86 -11.47 -12.02
N ILE A 429 2.10 -10.83 -10.87
CA ILE A 429 1.16 -10.77 -9.76
C ILE A 429 -0.18 -10.16 -10.20
N SER A 430 -0.15 -9.06 -10.95
CA SER A 430 -1.37 -8.40 -11.45
C SER A 430 -2.22 -9.29 -12.37
N ARG A 431 -1.62 -10.29 -13.02
CA ARG A 431 -2.33 -11.23 -13.90
C ARG A 431 -2.88 -12.46 -13.17
N LEU A 432 -2.46 -12.69 -11.92
CA LEU A 432 -3.08 -13.72 -11.06
C LEU A 432 -4.55 -13.40 -10.73
N LYS A 433 -5.01 -12.16 -10.98
CA LYS A 433 -6.43 -11.77 -10.87
C LYS A 433 -7.37 -12.51 -11.82
N ASN A 434 -6.84 -13.13 -12.89
CA ASN A 434 -7.63 -13.82 -13.91
C ASN A 434 -8.14 -15.20 -13.44
N ILE A 435 -7.89 -15.55 -12.18
CA ILE A 435 -8.48 -16.72 -11.54
C ILE A 435 -9.93 -16.40 -11.14
N ASP A 436 -10.80 -17.38 -11.29
CA ASP A 436 -12.26 -17.30 -11.13
C ASP A 436 -12.72 -16.45 -9.93
N TYR A 437 -13.41 -15.33 -10.21
CA TYR A 437 -13.98 -14.43 -9.19
C TYR A 437 -15.07 -15.10 -8.35
N ARG A 438 -15.61 -16.25 -8.79
CA ARG A 438 -16.54 -17.05 -7.98
C ARG A 438 -15.86 -17.62 -6.75
N ASN A 439 -14.54 -17.71 -6.77
CA ASN A 439 -13.77 -18.13 -5.62
C ASN A 439 -13.52 -16.98 -4.65
N THR A 440 -14.38 -16.88 -3.65
CA THR A 440 -14.28 -15.87 -2.59
C THR A 440 -12.95 -15.92 -1.84
N ALA A 441 -12.40 -17.10 -1.55
CA ALA A 441 -11.12 -17.22 -0.87
C ALA A 441 -9.96 -16.69 -1.72
N TRP A 442 -9.93 -17.01 -3.02
CA TRP A 442 -8.93 -16.45 -3.93
C TRP A 442 -9.02 -14.93 -4.01
N VAL A 443 -10.23 -14.36 -4.08
CA VAL A 443 -10.41 -12.91 -4.08
C VAL A 443 -9.80 -12.29 -2.83
N VAL A 444 -10.00 -12.89 -1.65
CA VAL A 444 -9.38 -12.39 -0.40
C VAL A 444 -7.86 -12.59 -0.41
N LEU A 445 -7.34 -13.76 -0.80
CA LEU A 445 -5.90 -14.00 -0.93
C LEU A 445 -5.23 -12.97 -1.85
N PHE A 446 -5.84 -12.71 -3.00
CA PHE A 446 -5.37 -11.76 -3.99
C PHE A 446 -5.41 -10.32 -3.48
N CYS A 447 -6.58 -9.84 -3.01
CA CYS A 447 -6.75 -8.47 -2.56
C CYS A 447 -5.94 -8.15 -1.30
N CYS A 448 -5.83 -9.10 -0.37
CA CYS A 448 -5.17 -8.87 0.92
C CYS A 448 -3.65 -9.04 0.82
N GLY A 449 -3.18 -10.08 0.14
CA GLY A 449 -1.75 -10.38 0.03
C GLY A 449 -1.08 -9.71 -1.16
N LEU A 450 -1.65 -9.88 -2.35
CA LEU A 450 -0.95 -9.57 -3.60
C LEU A 450 -1.14 -8.12 -4.07
N LEU A 451 -2.28 -7.50 -3.76
CA LEU A 451 -2.50 -6.09 -4.10
C LEU A 451 -1.51 -5.16 -3.37
N ARG A 452 -1.14 -5.50 -2.13
CA ARG A 452 -0.15 -4.80 -1.29
C ARG A 452 1.19 -4.66 -1.99
N PHE A 453 1.57 -5.67 -2.76
CA PHE A 453 2.89 -5.76 -3.37
C PHE A 453 3.19 -4.54 -4.27
N GLY A 454 2.21 -4.11 -5.08
CA GLY A 454 2.37 -2.94 -5.95
C GLY A 454 2.60 -1.64 -5.16
N ALA A 455 1.82 -1.44 -4.10
CA ALA A 455 1.95 -0.27 -3.24
C ALA A 455 3.31 -0.23 -2.53
N PHE A 456 3.69 -1.32 -1.85
CA PHE A 456 4.94 -1.39 -1.10
C PHE A 456 6.20 -1.40 -1.96
N THR A 457 6.11 -1.87 -3.21
CA THR A 457 7.23 -1.77 -4.15
C THR A 457 7.63 -0.31 -4.36
N LEU A 458 6.66 0.61 -4.32
CA LEU A 458 6.94 2.04 -4.28
C LEU A 458 7.21 2.55 -2.86
N THR A 459 6.38 2.26 -1.87
CA THR A 459 6.47 2.92 -0.55
C THR A 459 7.47 2.29 0.42
N SER A 460 8.20 1.25 0.05
CA SER A 460 9.20 0.60 0.92
C SER A 460 10.41 0.06 0.16
N GLY A 461 10.25 -0.27 -1.12
CA GLY A 461 11.24 -1.03 -1.90
C GLY A 461 10.81 -2.49 -2.07
N VAL A 462 11.51 -3.22 -2.93
CA VAL A 462 11.24 -4.62 -3.30
C VAL A 462 11.40 -5.56 -2.09
N GLY A 463 12.46 -5.40 -1.29
CA GLY A 463 12.67 -6.24 -0.11
C GLY A 463 11.56 -6.07 0.93
N GLY A 464 11.21 -4.81 1.23
CA GLY A 464 10.10 -4.47 2.12
C GLY A 464 8.74 -4.94 1.58
N ALA A 465 8.51 -4.79 0.27
CA ALA A 465 7.29 -5.26 -0.38
C ALA A 465 7.13 -6.77 -0.33
N ALA A 466 8.21 -7.52 -0.59
CA ALA A 466 8.22 -8.97 -0.50
C ALA A 466 7.89 -9.42 0.93
N PHE A 467 8.56 -8.84 1.94
CA PHE A 467 8.28 -9.14 3.34
C PHE A 467 6.82 -8.89 3.71
N LYS A 468 6.33 -7.67 3.47
CA LYS A 468 4.98 -7.26 3.87
C LYS A 468 3.88 -8.03 3.15
N SER A 469 4.10 -8.35 1.88
CA SER A 469 3.16 -9.16 1.10
C SER A 469 3.18 -10.61 1.56
N LEU A 470 4.35 -11.17 1.88
CA LEU A 470 4.47 -12.52 2.42
C LEU A 470 3.85 -12.64 3.82
N GLU A 471 4.11 -11.69 4.71
CA GLU A 471 3.51 -11.59 6.05
C GLU A 471 1.97 -11.62 5.93
N ALA A 472 1.41 -10.72 5.12
CA ALA A 472 -0.03 -10.68 4.88
C ALA A 472 -0.54 -11.99 4.26
N PHE A 473 0.18 -12.53 3.26
CA PHE A 473 -0.18 -13.76 2.55
C PHE A 473 -0.23 -14.97 3.49
N VAL A 474 0.74 -15.12 4.40
CA VAL A 474 0.77 -16.22 5.38
C VAL A 474 -0.43 -16.15 6.32
N CYS A 475 -0.74 -14.97 6.87
CA CYS A 475 -1.90 -14.79 7.76
C CYS A 475 -3.21 -15.14 7.06
N ILE A 476 -3.41 -14.66 5.82
CA ILE A 476 -4.64 -14.95 5.09
C ILE A 476 -4.71 -16.41 4.61
N LEU A 477 -3.58 -16.98 4.19
CA LEU A 477 -3.49 -18.37 3.76
C LEU A 477 -3.84 -19.32 4.90
N PHE A 478 -3.33 -19.05 6.11
CA PHE A 478 -3.68 -19.80 7.31
C PHE A 478 -5.19 -19.76 7.56
N ALA A 479 -5.80 -18.56 7.56
CA ALA A 479 -7.22 -18.40 7.81
C ALA A 479 -8.09 -19.07 6.72
N VAL A 480 -7.75 -18.92 5.44
CA VAL A 480 -8.45 -19.60 4.34
C VAL A 480 -8.31 -21.12 4.46
N THR A 481 -7.14 -21.63 4.83
CA THR A 481 -6.94 -23.07 5.03
C THR A 481 -7.84 -23.60 6.15
N LEU A 482 -7.96 -22.88 7.27
CA LEU A 482 -8.89 -23.25 8.34
C LEU A 482 -10.35 -23.31 7.88
N CYS A 483 -10.78 -22.37 7.03
CA CYS A 483 -12.12 -22.43 6.44
C CYS A 483 -12.33 -23.69 5.57
N SER A 484 -11.26 -24.21 4.94
CA SER A 484 -11.34 -25.39 4.05
C SER A 484 -11.36 -26.73 4.78
N VAL A 485 -10.82 -26.81 6.00
CA VAL A 485 -10.65 -28.07 6.73
C VAL A 485 -11.94 -28.52 7.39
N TRP A 486 -12.86 -27.61 7.70
CA TRP A 486 -14.11 -27.93 8.37
C TRP A 486 -15.16 -28.32 7.32
N PRO A 487 -15.47 -29.63 7.14
CA PRO A 487 -16.40 -30.06 6.11
C PRO A 487 -17.80 -29.56 6.47
N ASP A 488 -18.56 -29.18 5.44
CA ASP A 488 -19.98 -28.96 5.60
C ASP A 488 -20.63 -30.32 5.87
N SER A 489 -20.88 -30.61 7.15
CA SER A 489 -21.57 -31.83 7.60
C SER A 489 -23.03 -31.92 7.12
N ALA A 490 -23.47 -31.00 6.25
CA ALA A 490 -24.82 -30.85 5.75
C ALA A 490 -25.03 -31.46 4.36
N ASP A 491 -23.96 -31.85 3.63
CA ASP A 491 -24.07 -32.42 2.28
C ASP A 491 -24.04 -33.98 2.27
N GLU A 492 -24.02 -34.64 3.43
CA GLU A 492 -24.07 -36.11 3.54
C GLU A 492 -25.47 -36.69 3.88
N SER A 493 -26.51 -35.85 3.92
CA SER A 493 -27.92 -36.24 4.13
C SER A 493 -28.81 -35.80 2.98
#